data_AF-A0A3C1VXT8-F1
#
_entry.id   AF-A0A3C1VXT8-F1
#
_cell.length_a   1.000
_cell.length_b   1.000
_cell.length_c   1.000
_cell.angle_alpha   90.00
_cell.angle_beta   90.00
_cell.angle_gamma   90.00
#
_symmetry.space_group_name_H-M   'P 1'
#
loop_
_entity.id
_entity.type
_entity.pdbx_description
1 polymer ?
#
loop_
_entity_poly.entity_id
_entity_poly.type
_entity_poly.pdbx_seq_one_letter_code
_entity_poly.pdbx_strand_id
1 'polypeptide(L)'
;MIRKRNTRYNKRKKSLGKLLLPIAKALPFFAMLAFITWRILESEPTAFLKAEVHWQIDEFLPIDQAVLVDKIQPLIQDKYQLNLHEIKQILESEPWVGAAHVERLFWNSIQVNVESQDIAMRWENTNCKTKNKIDCIGYISSAGDLFIPKTIISSDAV
;
A
#
# COMPACT_ATOMS: atom_id res chain seq x y z
N MET A 1 -43.79 82.47 -11.35
CA MET A 1 -42.76 81.55 -11.90
C MET A 1 -42.53 80.40 -10.92
N ILE A 2 -42.76 79.16 -11.35
CA ILE A 2 -42.76 77.95 -10.52
C ILE A 2 -41.32 77.50 -10.25
N ARG A 3 -40.88 77.48 -8.98
CA ARG A 3 -39.56 76.95 -8.57
C ARG A 3 -39.61 75.41 -8.53
N LYS A 4 -39.00 74.75 -9.51
CA LYS A 4 -38.77 73.28 -9.48
C LYS A 4 -37.90 72.91 -8.27
N ARG A 5 -38.43 72.12 -7.33
CA ARG A 5 -37.66 71.51 -6.24
C ARG A 5 -36.94 70.27 -6.77
N ASN A 6 -35.63 70.36 -6.94
CA ASN A 6 -34.78 69.21 -7.22
C ASN A 6 -34.61 68.38 -5.94
N THR A 7 -35.31 67.25 -5.83
CA THR A 7 -35.09 66.25 -4.79
C THR A 7 -33.90 65.38 -5.16
N ARG A 8 -32.69 65.80 -4.76
CA ARG A 8 -31.52 64.90 -4.77
C ARG A 8 -31.67 63.91 -3.62
N TYR A 9 -32.03 62.66 -3.94
CA TYR A 9 -31.98 61.55 -3.00
C TYR A 9 -30.52 61.32 -2.57
N ASN A 10 -30.23 61.64 -1.31
CA ASN A 10 -28.92 61.44 -0.72
C ASN A 10 -28.74 59.93 -0.42
N LYS A 11 -28.10 59.19 -1.33
CA LYS A 11 -27.72 57.78 -1.09
C LYS A 11 -26.64 57.76 0.00
N ARG A 12 -27.06 57.59 1.26
CA ARG A 12 -26.19 57.37 2.42
C ARG A 12 -25.21 56.23 2.08
N LYS A 13 -23.92 56.55 1.89
CA LYS A 13 -22.86 55.53 1.80
C LYS A 13 -22.90 54.70 3.08
N LYS A 14 -23.21 53.41 2.96
CA LYS A 14 -23.13 52.48 4.10
C LYS A 14 -21.69 52.51 4.61
N SER A 15 -21.51 52.83 5.89
CA SER A 15 -20.21 52.83 6.56
C SER A 15 -19.54 51.47 6.40
N LEU A 16 -18.24 51.45 6.08
CA LEU A 16 -17.43 50.24 5.95
C LEU A 16 -17.58 49.31 7.16
N GLY A 17 -17.77 49.86 8.37
CA GLY A 17 -18.02 49.08 9.58
C GLY A 17 -19.31 48.25 9.54
N LYS A 18 -20.38 48.73 8.89
CA LYS A 18 -21.61 47.93 8.68
C LYS A 18 -21.41 46.82 7.65
N LEU A 19 -20.42 46.95 6.77
CA LEU A 19 -20.09 45.98 5.73
C LEU A 19 -19.21 44.85 6.28
N LEU A 20 -18.35 45.15 7.27
CA LEU A 20 -17.48 44.20 7.95
C LEU A 20 -18.13 43.44 9.12
N LEU A 21 -19.20 43.99 9.71
CA LEU A 21 -19.94 43.36 10.80
C LEU A 21 -20.36 41.89 10.56
N PRO A 22 -20.89 41.48 9.39
CA PRO A 22 -21.19 40.08 9.12
C PRO A 22 -19.94 39.20 9.00
N ILE A 23 -18.84 39.74 8.48
CA ILE A 23 -17.55 39.02 8.35
C ILE A 23 -16.97 38.75 9.74
N ALA A 24 -16.98 39.74 10.63
CA ALA A 24 -16.53 39.59 12.00
C ALA A 24 -17.33 38.54 12.79
N LYS A 25 -18.64 38.40 12.50
CA LYS A 25 -19.49 37.38 13.13
C LYS A 25 -19.22 35.96 12.60
N ALA A 26 -18.78 35.82 11.35
CA ALA A 26 -18.45 34.53 10.74
C ALA A 26 -17.00 34.07 11.04
N LEU A 27 -16.11 35.01 11.38
CA LEU A 27 -14.71 34.76 11.70
C LEU A 27 -14.47 33.68 12.77
N PRO A 28 -15.20 33.62 13.90
CA PRO A 28 -15.00 32.54 14.87
C PRO A 28 -15.36 31.16 14.31
N PHE A 29 -16.32 31.06 13.39
CA PHE A 29 -16.68 29.80 12.74
C PHE A 29 -15.57 29.31 11.81
N PHE A 30 -14.98 30.20 11.01
CA PHE A 30 -13.82 29.85 10.17
C PHE A 30 -12.58 29.53 11.00
N ALA A 31 -12.35 30.25 12.11
CA ALA A 31 -11.27 29.95 13.04
C ALA A 31 -11.44 28.56 13.67
N MET A 32 -12.66 28.18 14.03
CA MET A 32 -12.98 26.84 14.54
C MET A 32 -12.74 25.76 13.47
N LEU A 33 -13.20 25.97 12.23
CA LEU A 33 -12.93 25.04 11.12
C LEU A 33 -11.44 24.89 10.86
N ALA A 34 -10.70 25.99 10.79
CA ALA A 34 -9.26 25.99 10.58
C ALA A 34 -8.54 25.24 11.72
N PHE A 35 -8.98 25.43 12.96
CA PHE A 35 -8.45 24.71 14.11
C PHE A 35 -8.71 23.21 14.02
N ILE A 36 -9.92 22.78 13.63
CA ILE A 36 -10.23 21.36 13.44
C ILE A 36 -9.35 20.76 12.34
N THR A 37 -9.25 21.43 11.18
CA THR A 37 -8.39 20.94 10.08
C THR A 37 -6.92 20.89 10.47
N TRP A 38 -6.45 21.88 11.25
CA TRP A 38 -5.09 21.92 11.76
C TRP A 38 -4.81 20.72 12.67
N ARG A 39 -5.71 20.44 13.63
CA ARG A 39 -5.59 19.29 14.54
C ARG A 39 -5.61 17.96 13.79
N ILE A 40 -6.40 17.84 12.74
CA ILE A 40 -6.42 16.65 11.88
C ILE A 40 -5.09 16.50 11.14
N LEU A 41 -4.57 17.56 10.50
CA LEU A 41 -3.28 17.51 9.79
C LEU A 41 -2.10 17.20 10.71
N GLU A 42 -2.07 17.81 11.90
CA GLU A 42 -1.01 17.61 12.90
C GLU A 42 -1.01 16.19 13.49
N SER A 43 -2.15 15.48 13.42
CA SER A 43 -2.31 14.14 13.99
C SER A 43 -1.82 12.98 13.10
N GLU A 44 -1.14 13.25 11.98
CA GLU A 44 -0.73 12.24 10.99
C GLU A 44 -1.82 11.17 10.74
N PRO A 45 -2.99 11.54 10.19
CA PRO A 45 -4.15 10.65 10.09
C PRO A 45 -3.87 9.39 9.26
N THR A 46 -2.77 9.39 8.49
CA THR A 46 -2.27 8.28 7.71
C THR A 46 -1.75 7.11 8.54
N ALA A 47 -1.45 7.32 9.84
CA ALA A 47 -0.98 6.29 10.76
C ALA A 47 -2.04 5.22 11.04
N PHE A 48 -3.31 5.62 11.25
CA PHE A 48 -4.45 4.70 11.42
C PHE A 48 -4.82 3.94 10.14
N LEU A 49 -4.32 4.41 9.00
CA LEU A 49 -4.61 3.86 7.67
C LEU A 49 -3.45 3.04 7.12
N LYS A 50 -2.42 2.72 7.92
CA LYS A 50 -1.38 1.80 7.47
C LYS A 50 -1.99 0.41 7.36
N ALA A 51 -1.74 -0.25 6.24
CA ALA A 51 -2.16 -1.63 6.07
C ALA A 51 -1.21 -2.53 6.87
N GLU A 52 -1.77 -3.29 7.79
CA GLU A 52 -1.07 -4.23 8.66
C GLU A 52 -1.02 -5.60 7.97
N VAL A 53 0.17 -6.19 7.87
CA VAL A 53 0.36 -7.50 7.25
C VAL A 53 0.84 -8.45 8.33
N HIS A 54 0.01 -9.44 8.65
CA HIS A 54 0.39 -10.54 9.52
C HIS A 54 0.96 -11.66 8.67
N TRP A 55 2.20 -12.05 8.97
CA TRP A 55 2.92 -13.04 8.19
C TRP A 55 2.99 -14.37 8.94
N GLN A 56 2.71 -15.44 8.21
CA GLN A 56 2.98 -16.79 8.64
C GLN A 56 3.77 -17.47 7.52
N ILE A 57 5.07 -17.64 7.74
CA ILE A 57 6.00 -18.15 6.73
C ILE A 57 6.44 -19.54 7.18
N ASP A 58 6.42 -20.47 6.24
CA ASP A 58 6.96 -21.81 6.45
C ASP A 58 8.44 -21.77 6.86
N GLU A 59 8.81 -22.55 7.87
CA GLU A 59 10.17 -22.61 8.43
C GLU A 59 11.18 -23.13 7.40
N PHE A 60 10.72 -23.93 6.42
CA PHE A 60 11.55 -24.49 5.37
C PHE A 60 11.79 -23.54 4.19
N LEU A 61 11.20 -22.35 4.20
CA LEU A 61 11.32 -21.39 3.11
C LEU A 61 12.71 -20.69 3.15
N PRO A 62 13.61 -20.92 2.18
CA PRO A 62 15.00 -20.44 2.23
C PRO A 62 15.14 -19.03 1.63
N ILE A 63 14.18 -18.16 1.91
CA ILE A 63 14.20 -16.74 1.54
C ILE A 63 13.83 -15.89 2.74
N ASP A 64 14.47 -14.73 2.86
CA ASP A 64 14.17 -13.78 3.92
C ASP A 64 12.76 -13.18 3.71
N GLN A 65 11.98 -13.09 4.78
CA GLN A 65 10.71 -12.39 4.82
C GLN A 65 10.82 -10.98 4.25
N ALA A 66 11.93 -10.28 4.49
CA ALA A 66 12.16 -8.93 3.97
C ALA A 66 12.02 -8.86 2.43
N VAL A 67 12.44 -9.91 1.72
CA VAL A 67 12.34 -9.97 0.25
C VAL A 67 10.89 -10.05 -0.20
N LEU A 68 10.07 -10.85 0.49
CA LEU A 68 8.64 -10.97 0.21
C LEU A 68 7.90 -9.68 0.54
N VAL A 69 8.22 -9.05 1.68
CA VAL A 69 7.66 -7.76 2.10
C VAL A 69 7.94 -6.68 1.07
N ASP A 70 9.19 -6.52 0.64
CA ASP A 70 9.58 -5.49 -0.33
C ASP A 70 8.83 -5.63 -1.67
N LYS A 71 8.53 -6.87 -2.09
CA LYS A 71 7.78 -7.16 -3.31
C LYS A 71 6.32 -6.74 -3.24
N ILE A 72 5.69 -6.93 -2.08
CA ILE A 72 4.26 -6.61 -1.91
C ILE A 72 4.03 -5.18 -1.40
N GLN A 73 5.08 -4.53 -0.86
CA GLN A 73 5.03 -3.15 -0.38
C GLN A 73 4.32 -2.16 -1.32
N PRO A 74 4.61 -2.12 -2.65
CA PRO A 74 3.90 -1.19 -3.54
C PRO A 74 2.40 -1.48 -3.65
N LEU A 75 1.96 -2.74 -3.50
CA LEU A 75 0.54 -3.13 -3.56
C LEU A 75 -0.22 -2.79 -2.27
N ILE A 76 0.51 -2.61 -1.17
CA ILE A 76 -0.04 -2.31 0.15
C ILE A 76 -0.03 -0.79 0.42
N GLN A 77 0.67 -0.02 -0.41
CA GLN A 77 0.66 1.45 -0.31
C GLN A 77 -0.70 2.07 -0.60
N ASP A 78 -1.49 1.47 -1.50
CA ASP A 78 -2.81 2.00 -1.87
C ASP A 78 -3.92 1.39 -0.99
N LYS A 79 -4.14 2.07 0.13
CA LYS A 79 -4.81 1.59 1.35
C LYS A 79 -6.29 1.21 1.19
N TYR A 80 -6.94 1.65 0.11
CA TYR A 80 -8.38 1.47 -0.11
C TYR A 80 -8.71 0.33 -1.08
N GLN A 81 -7.73 -0.17 -1.83
CA GLN A 81 -7.91 -1.20 -2.85
C GLN A 81 -6.79 -2.24 -2.76
N LEU A 82 -6.68 -2.90 -1.60
CA LEU A 82 -5.78 -4.04 -1.47
C LEU A 82 -6.26 -5.17 -2.40
N ASN A 83 -5.50 -5.38 -3.47
CA ASN A 83 -5.75 -6.45 -4.43
C ASN A 83 -5.10 -7.74 -3.93
N LEU A 84 -5.86 -8.53 -3.18
CA LEU A 84 -5.36 -9.78 -2.57
C LEU A 84 -4.90 -10.78 -3.64
N HIS A 85 -5.54 -10.79 -4.81
CA HIS A 85 -5.18 -11.69 -5.91
C HIS A 85 -3.81 -11.34 -6.49
N GLU A 86 -3.52 -10.06 -6.66
CA GLU A 86 -2.23 -9.59 -7.17
C GLU A 86 -1.11 -9.81 -6.15
N ILE A 87 -1.38 -9.57 -4.86
CA ILE A 87 -0.44 -9.91 -3.77
C ILE A 87 -0.11 -11.40 -3.82
N LYS A 88 -1.14 -12.26 -3.92
CA LYS A 88 -0.97 -13.71 -4.06
C LYS A 88 -0.09 -14.06 -5.27
N GLN A 89 -0.38 -13.52 -6.44
CA GLN A 89 0.38 -13.78 -7.66
C GLN A 89 1.85 -13.35 -7.55
N ILE A 90 2.12 -12.21 -6.93
CA ILE A 90 3.50 -11.74 -6.73
C ILE A 90 4.26 -12.66 -5.78
N LEU A 91 3.63 -13.14 -4.72
CA LEU A 91 4.26 -14.08 -3.80
C LEU A 91 4.55 -15.42 -4.47
N GLU A 92 3.57 -15.98 -5.21
CA GLU A 92 3.72 -17.24 -5.95
C GLU A 92 4.68 -17.13 -7.16
N SER A 93 5.06 -15.92 -7.56
CA SER A 93 6.09 -15.72 -8.60
C SER A 93 7.50 -16.03 -8.10
N GLU A 94 7.71 -16.13 -6.77
CA GLU A 94 8.99 -16.51 -6.22
C GLU A 94 9.22 -18.03 -6.33
N PRO A 95 10.37 -18.47 -6.88
CA PRO A 95 10.61 -19.89 -7.13
C PRO A 95 10.51 -20.81 -5.91
N TRP A 96 10.78 -20.28 -4.71
CA TRP A 96 10.72 -21.04 -3.47
C TRP A 96 9.32 -21.14 -2.87
N VAL A 97 8.38 -20.32 -3.33
CA VAL A 97 7.00 -20.28 -2.84
C VAL A 97 6.18 -21.29 -3.63
N GLY A 98 5.60 -22.26 -2.91
CA GLY A 98 4.69 -23.25 -3.48
C GLY A 98 3.28 -22.69 -3.63
N ALA A 99 2.76 -22.14 -2.55
CA ALA A 99 1.45 -21.53 -2.49
C ALA A 99 1.46 -20.30 -1.57
N ALA A 100 0.65 -19.31 -1.91
CA ALA A 100 0.39 -18.18 -1.03
C ALA A 100 -1.12 -18.05 -0.74
N HIS A 101 -1.46 -17.98 0.54
CA HIS A 101 -2.81 -17.71 1.00
C HIS A 101 -2.87 -16.30 1.57
N VAL A 102 -3.64 -15.43 0.89
CA VAL A 102 -3.80 -14.04 1.30
C VAL A 102 -5.26 -13.80 1.64
N GLU A 103 -5.52 -13.53 2.92
CA GLU A 103 -6.84 -13.31 3.46
C GLU A 103 -6.95 -11.93 4.07
N ARG A 104 -8.15 -11.35 4.06
CA ARG A 104 -8.42 -10.06 4.72
C ARG A 104 -8.96 -10.32 6.12
N LEU A 105 -8.28 -9.78 7.13
CA LEU A 105 -8.71 -9.85 8.52
C LEU A 105 -9.60 -8.65 8.87
N PHE A 106 -9.17 -7.44 8.50
CA PHE A 106 -9.89 -6.19 8.76
C PHE A 106 -9.70 -5.19 7.61
N TRP A 107 -10.40 -4.05 7.65
CA TRP A 107 -10.39 -3.04 6.59
C TRP A 107 -8.99 -2.62 6.13
N ASN A 108 -8.02 -2.62 7.05
CA ASN A 108 -6.63 -2.29 6.82
C ASN A 108 -5.69 -3.45 7.22
N SER A 109 -6.15 -4.68 7.38
CA SER A 109 -5.25 -5.78 7.76
C SER A 109 -5.46 -7.04 6.93
N ILE A 110 -4.34 -7.64 6.53
CA ILE A 110 -4.30 -8.89 5.77
C ILE A 110 -3.44 -9.92 6.50
N GLN A 111 -3.84 -11.18 6.36
CA GLN A 111 -3.03 -12.32 6.75
C GLN A 111 -2.43 -12.93 5.48
N VAL A 112 -1.12 -13.16 5.51
CA VAL A 112 -0.36 -13.76 4.42
C VAL A 112 0.32 -15.00 4.94
N ASN A 113 -0.15 -16.15 4.49
CA ASN A 113 0.48 -17.44 4.75
C ASN A 113 1.24 -17.87 3.50
N VAL A 114 2.52 -18.20 3.65
CA VAL A 114 3.40 -18.60 2.55
C VAL A 114 3.91 -20.00 2.81
N GLU A 115 3.61 -20.92 1.89
CA GLU A 115 4.06 -22.31 1.93
C GLU A 115 5.25 -22.47 0.99
N SER A 116 6.24 -23.26 1.43
CA SER A 116 7.42 -23.54 0.62
C SER A 116 7.14 -24.61 -0.46
N GLN A 117 7.96 -24.61 -1.51
CA GLN A 117 7.94 -25.69 -2.50
C GLN A 117 8.47 -26.99 -1.90
N ASP A 118 7.69 -28.06 -2.02
CA ASP A 118 8.16 -29.41 -1.71
C ASP A 118 9.10 -29.92 -2.82
N ILE A 119 10.37 -30.14 -2.48
CA ILE A 119 11.40 -30.62 -3.41
C ILE A 119 11.30 -32.14 -3.57
N ALA A 120 11.00 -32.62 -4.77
CA ALA A 120 11.05 -34.04 -5.09
C ALA A 120 12.44 -34.50 -5.56
N MET A 121 13.08 -33.71 -6.43
CA MET A 121 14.37 -34.07 -7.04
C MET A 121 15.21 -32.83 -7.32
N ARG A 122 16.53 -33.00 -7.38
CA ARG A 122 17.45 -31.96 -7.86
C ARG A 122 17.59 -32.06 -9.37
N TRP A 123 17.63 -30.91 -10.03
CA TRP A 123 17.81 -30.85 -11.48
C TRP A 123 19.11 -30.11 -11.83
N GLU A 124 19.89 -30.68 -12.75
CA GLU A 124 21.10 -30.06 -13.28
C GLU A 124 21.13 -30.18 -14.80
N ASN A 125 21.43 -29.07 -15.47
CA ASN A 125 21.60 -29.03 -16.91
C ASN A 125 23.01 -29.48 -17.32
N THR A 126 23.12 -30.68 -17.87
CA THR A 126 24.37 -31.27 -18.35
C THR A 126 25.05 -30.49 -19.48
N ASN A 127 24.30 -29.65 -20.22
CA ASN A 127 24.80 -28.86 -21.34
C ASN A 127 25.08 -27.40 -20.97
N CYS A 128 25.10 -27.06 -19.68
CA CYS A 128 25.39 -25.71 -19.21
C CYS A 128 26.82 -25.28 -19.59
N LYS A 129 26.95 -24.39 -20.57
CA LYS A 129 28.24 -23.85 -21.05
C LYS A 129 28.65 -22.54 -20.34
N THR A 130 27.80 -22.01 -19.47
CA THR A 130 28.00 -20.73 -18.78
C THR A 130 28.85 -20.91 -17.53
N LYS A 131 29.78 -19.96 -17.29
CA LYS A 131 30.64 -19.94 -16.09
C LYS A 131 29.85 -19.70 -14.79
N ASN A 132 28.63 -19.18 -14.87
CA ASN A 132 27.71 -19.00 -13.75
C ASN A 132 26.81 -20.23 -13.62
N LYS A 133 27.01 -21.02 -12.55
CA LYS A 133 26.27 -22.25 -12.26
C LYS A 133 24.81 -22.03 -11.80
N ILE A 134 24.43 -20.80 -11.48
CA ILE A 134 23.16 -20.47 -10.82
C ILE A 134 21.96 -20.75 -11.74
N ASP A 135 22.08 -20.56 -13.04
CA ASP A 135 20.97 -20.81 -14.00
C ASP A 135 20.90 -22.27 -14.48
N CYS A 136 21.76 -23.13 -13.96
CA CYS A 136 21.95 -24.49 -14.46
C CYS A 136 21.66 -25.56 -13.42
N ILE A 137 21.33 -25.16 -12.20
CA ILE A 137 20.96 -26.03 -11.10
C ILE A 137 19.61 -25.53 -10.59
N GLY A 138 18.67 -26.44 -10.40
CA GLY A 138 17.34 -26.16 -9.89
C GLY A 138 16.76 -27.36 -9.19
N TYR A 139 15.46 -27.34 -9.00
CA TYR A 139 14.71 -28.36 -8.30
C TYR A 139 13.43 -28.68 -9.06
N ILE A 140 12.98 -29.92 -8.96
CA ILE A 140 11.67 -30.35 -9.43
C ILE A 140 10.78 -30.47 -8.21
N SER A 141 9.65 -29.76 -8.22
CA SER A 141 8.66 -29.84 -7.14
C SER A 141 7.98 -31.20 -7.13
N SER A 142 7.32 -31.54 -6.02
CA SER A 142 6.46 -32.74 -5.94
C SER A 142 5.30 -32.73 -6.93
N ALA A 143 4.92 -31.56 -7.46
CA ALA A 143 3.96 -31.41 -8.54
C ALA A 143 4.55 -31.67 -9.94
N GLY A 144 5.88 -31.78 -10.05
CA GLY A 144 6.61 -31.99 -11.31
C GLY A 144 7.09 -30.72 -12.00
N ASP A 145 6.97 -29.56 -11.35
CA ASP A 145 7.38 -28.28 -11.92
C ASP A 145 8.87 -28.01 -11.67
N LEU A 146 9.59 -27.60 -12.72
CA LEU A 146 10.97 -27.17 -12.61
C LEU A 146 11.01 -25.71 -12.12
N PHE A 147 11.69 -25.48 -11.00
CA PHE A 147 11.98 -24.14 -10.51
C PHE A 147 13.48 -23.95 -10.25
N ILE A 148 13.98 -22.77 -10.60
CA ILE A 148 15.40 -22.41 -10.51
C ILE A 148 15.51 -21.20 -9.56
N PRO A 149 15.79 -21.43 -8.28
CA PRO A 149 15.89 -20.35 -7.32
C PRO A 149 17.25 -19.65 -7.37
N LYS A 150 17.27 -18.40 -6.91
CA LYS A 150 18.53 -17.62 -6.79
C LYS A 150 19.45 -18.16 -5.71
N THR A 151 18.86 -18.69 -4.64
CA THR A 151 19.56 -19.32 -3.51
C THR A 151 19.42 -20.84 -3.63
N ILE A 152 20.54 -21.54 -3.70
CA ILE A 152 20.59 -23.02 -3.75
C ILE A 152 20.82 -23.52 -2.32
N ILE A 153 19.97 -24.44 -1.85
CA ILE A 153 20.12 -25.10 -0.55
C ILE A 153 20.51 -26.58 -0.72
N SER A 154 21.16 -27.13 0.31
CA SER A 154 21.32 -28.58 0.39
C SER A 154 19.95 -29.17 0.69
N SER A 155 19.49 -30.07 -0.18
CA SER A 155 18.27 -30.85 0.02
C SER A 155 18.66 -32.33 0.04
N ASP A 156 18.02 -33.10 0.92
CA ASP A 156 18.18 -34.56 1.02
C ASP A 156 17.40 -35.29 -0.09
N ALA A 157 16.72 -34.55 -0.97
CA ALA A 157 16.09 -35.07 -2.17
C ALA A 157 17.12 -35.72 -3.11
N VAL A 158 16.73 -36.88 -3.66
CA VAL A 158 17.57 -37.79 -4.46
C VAL A 158 17.74 -37.30 -5.90
#